data_AF-A0A938GVA0-F1
#
_entry.id   AF-A0A938GVA0-F1
#
_cell.length_a   1.000
_cell.length_b   1.000
_cell.length_c   1.000
_cell.angle_alpha   90.00
_cell.angle_beta   90.00
_cell.angle_gamma   90.00
#
_symmetry.space_group_name_H-M   'P 1'
#
loop_
_entity.id
_entity.type
_entity.pdbx_description
1 polymer ?
#
loop_
_entity_poly.entity_id
_entity_poly.type
_entity_poly.pdbx_seq_one_letter_code
_entity_poly.pdbx_strand_id
1 'polypeptide(L)'
;MNLVNDSPWLLLVVGVALTLVPVPALFPGRVKYRPVEYLEIELRNSSWWKVWSRLLRTPIHWEELARGCLSMWCLLLALEAVRTQGRIQGFTTPWMVAGVAFLVAAVGLLLLFASSRRKEGAVAPVAYVAAAVFAALPLPAGTLALILALSTMLAFKSVSAFFWMLAIGLAGFGWLFGCGIAGTAGAGFAATPWLLAAFQQRDFVIPLRHSQGRRAAGSAAIE
;
A
#
# COMPACT_ATOMS: atom_id res chain seq x y z
N MET A 1 17.42 -2.76 27.62
CA MET A 1 16.31 -1.82 27.48
C MET A 1 15.39 -2.37 26.40
N ASN A 2 14.18 -2.80 26.77
CA ASN A 2 13.26 -3.46 25.86
C ASN A 2 12.31 -2.38 25.32
N LEU A 3 12.69 -1.74 24.20
CA LEU A 3 11.99 -0.59 23.62
C LEU A 3 10.48 -0.80 23.45
N VAL A 4 10.06 -2.05 23.22
CA VAL A 4 8.64 -2.44 23.10
C VAL A 4 7.88 -2.22 24.41
N ASN A 5 8.49 -2.57 25.54
CA ASN A 5 7.85 -2.46 26.86
C ASN A 5 8.11 -1.11 27.52
N ASP A 6 9.31 -0.57 27.36
CA ASP A 6 9.76 0.65 28.05
C ASP A 6 9.16 1.91 27.39
N SER A 7 8.97 1.90 26.06
CA SER A 7 8.55 3.07 25.29
C SER A 7 7.65 2.73 24.09
N PRO A 8 6.47 2.09 24.29
CA PRO A 8 5.56 1.74 23.19
C PRO A 8 5.06 2.97 22.41
N TRP A 9 5.03 4.14 23.06
CA TRP A 9 4.69 5.42 22.44
C TRP A 9 5.67 5.83 21.33
N LEU A 10 6.96 5.53 21.49
CA LEU A 10 7.95 5.84 20.46
C LEU A 10 7.72 5.00 19.21
N LEU A 11 7.42 3.70 19.38
CA LEU A 11 7.03 2.83 18.26
C LEU A 11 5.73 3.27 17.61
N LEU A 12 4.74 3.74 18.40
CA LEU A 12 3.49 4.29 17.87
C LEU A 12 3.76 5.52 17.01
N VAL A 13 4.55 6.48 17.52
CA VAL A 13 4.92 7.71 16.79
C VAL A 13 5.68 7.37 15.50
N VAL A 14 6.64 6.45 15.55
CA VAL A 14 7.37 6.00 14.35
C VAL A 14 6.42 5.33 13.35
N GLY A 15 5.54 4.44 13.82
CA GLY A 15 4.55 3.76 12.98
C GLY A 15 3.64 4.76 12.26
N VAL A 16 3.07 5.71 13.01
CA VAL A 16 2.21 6.78 12.46
C VAL A 16 2.98 7.71 11.52
N ALA A 17 4.22 8.09 11.86
CA ALA A 17 5.04 8.90 10.97
C ALA A 17 5.29 8.17 9.64
N LEU A 18 5.59 6.88 9.67
CA LEU A 18 5.79 6.08 8.46
C LEU A 18 4.52 5.89 7.63
N THR A 19 3.32 5.87 8.24
CA THR A 19 2.06 5.86 7.47
C THR A 19 1.81 7.20 6.78
N LEU A 20 2.20 8.31 7.41
CA LEU A 20 1.95 9.68 6.92
C LEU A 20 3.00 10.19 5.92
N VAL A 21 4.21 9.63 5.87
CA VAL A 21 5.26 10.11 4.96
C VAL A 21 5.03 9.58 3.54
N PRO A 22 4.78 10.45 2.54
CA PRO A 22 4.74 10.06 1.14
C PRO A 22 6.17 9.88 0.63
N VAL A 23 6.64 8.65 0.46
CA VAL A 23 7.93 8.38 -0.21
C VAL A 23 8.02 9.07 -1.59
N PRO A 24 6.96 9.10 -2.41
CA PRO A 24 7.03 9.76 -3.71
C PRO A 24 7.21 11.29 -3.63
N ALA A 25 6.90 11.92 -2.49
CA ALA A 25 7.16 13.33 -2.24
C ALA A 25 8.62 13.62 -1.88
N LEU A 26 9.35 12.63 -1.36
CA LEU A 26 10.77 12.78 -1.02
C LEU A 26 11.69 12.75 -2.25
N PHE A 27 11.22 12.18 -3.38
CA PHE A 27 12.01 12.04 -4.61
C PHE A 27 11.31 12.58 -5.87
N PRO A 28 10.92 13.87 -5.90
CA PRO A 28 10.05 14.42 -6.96
C PRO A 28 10.69 14.42 -8.36
N GLY A 29 12.02 14.36 -8.48
CA GLY A 29 12.74 14.42 -9.76
C GLY A 29 13.08 13.07 -10.41
N ARG A 30 12.87 11.94 -9.73
CA ARG A 30 13.33 10.61 -10.21
C ARG A 30 12.24 9.77 -10.89
N VAL A 31 11.01 10.26 -10.91
CA VAL A 31 9.82 9.45 -11.16
C VAL A 31 8.85 10.20 -12.06
N LYS A 32 8.40 9.55 -13.15
CA LYS A 32 7.26 10.02 -13.92
C LYS A 32 6.02 9.29 -13.43
N TYR A 33 4.99 10.06 -13.08
CA TYR A 33 3.67 9.53 -12.75
C TYR A 33 2.93 9.31 -14.05
N ARG A 34 2.38 8.12 -14.23
CA ARG A 34 1.59 7.79 -15.42
C ARG A 34 0.20 7.34 -14.99
N PRO A 35 -0.88 7.83 -15.60
CA PRO A 35 -2.22 7.36 -15.29
C PRO A 35 -2.33 5.85 -15.54
N VAL A 36 -3.05 5.18 -14.65
CA VAL A 36 -3.31 3.74 -14.67
C VAL A 36 -4.04 3.37 -15.95
N GLU A 37 -4.95 4.21 -16.45
CA GLU A 37 -5.64 3.96 -17.72
C GLU A 37 -4.66 3.77 -18.89
N TYR A 38 -3.66 4.64 -19.04
CA TYR A 38 -2.62 4.46 -20.06
C TYR A 38 -1.77 3.22 -19.82
N LEU A 39 -1.55 2.83 -18.56
CA LEU A 39 -0.87 1.59 -18.22
C LEU A 39 -1.72 0.38 -18.61
N GLU A 40 -3.02 0.38 -18.33
CA GLU A 40 -3.96 -0.68 -18.68
C GLU A 40 -4.06 -0.85 -20.21
N ILE A 41 -4.08 0.26 -20.95
CA ILE A 41 -4.01 0.25 -22.43
C ILE A 41 -2.67 -0.34 -22.90
N GLU A 42 -1.53 0.08 -22.33
CA GLU A 42 -0.22 -0.46 -22.71
C GLU A 42 -0.08 -1.94 -22.34
N LEU A 43 -0.61 -2.37 -21.20
CA LEU A 43 -0.66 -3.78 -20.76
C LEU A 43 -1.53 -4.65 -21.67
N ARG A 44 -2.57 -4.06 -22.28
CA ARG A 44 -3.40 -4.75 -23.27
C ARG A 44 -2.64 -4.96 -24.59
N ASN A 45 -1.82 -3.99 -25.00
CA ASN A 45 -1.21 -3.93 -26.32
C ASN A 45 0.29 -4.30 -26.39
N SER A 46 0.97 -4.45 -25.24
CA SER A 46 2.41 -4.75 -25.15
C SER A 46 2.69 -6.04 -24.38
N SER A 47 3.94 -6.52 -24.47
CA SER A 47 4.44 -7.60 -23.62
C SER A 47 4.33 -7.24 -22.14
N TRP A 48 3.47 -7.98 -21.43
CA TRP A 48 3.22 -7.86 -20.00
C TRP A 48 4.52 -7.86 -19.17
N TRP A 49 5.46 -8.75 -19.52
CA TRP A 49 6.76 -8.86 -18.87
C TRP A 49 7.59 -7.56 -18.93
N LYS A 50 7.47 -6.82 -20.04
CA LYS A 50 8.20 -5.56 -20.23
C LYS A 50 7.67 -4.45 -19.31
N VAL A 51 6.38 -4.45 -19.01
CA VAL A 51 5.79 -3.46 -18.09
C VAL A 51 6.14 -3.82 -16.64
N TRP A 52 6.02 -5.09 -16.26
CA TRP A 52 6.37 -5.54 -14.90
C TRP A 52 7.85 -5.39 -14.58
N SER A 53 8.74 -5.72 -15.52
CA SER A 53 10.18 -5.52 -15.31
C SER A 53 10.53 -4.04 -15.11
N ARG A 54 9.81 -3.09 -15.74
CA ARG A 54 9.97 -1.65 -15.47
C ARG A 54 9.44 -1.26 -14.10
N LEU A 55 8.28 -1.78 -13.71
CA LEU A 55 7.69 -1.55 -12.38
C LEU A 55 8.63 -2.06 -11.28
N LEU A 56 9.00 -3.35 -11.30
CA LEU A 56 9.86 -3.97 -10.29
C LEU A 56 11.27 -3.35 -10.18
N ARG A 57 11.77 -2.74 -11.27
CA ARG A 57 13.05 -2.01 -11.26
C ARG A 57 12.96 -0.58 -10.72
N THR A 58 11.76 -0.09 -10.45
CA THR A 58 11.57 1.26 -9.90
C THR A 58 11.70 1.17 -8.36
N PRO A 59 12.74 1.78 -7.76
CA PRO A 59 13.09 1.58 -6.33
C PRO A 59 11.96 2.00 -5.38
N ILE A 60 11.13 2.95 -5.81
CA ILE A 60 10.02 3.47 -5.03
C ILE A 60 9.02 2.39 -4.56
N HIS A 61 8.82 1.33 -5.34
CA HIS A 61 7.91 0.26 -4.93
C HIS A 61 8.49 -0.57 -3.78
N TRP A 62 9.80 -0.74 -3.75
CA TRP A 62 10.50 -1.42 -2.64
C TRP A 62 10.53 -0.57 -1.39
N GLU A 63 10.71 0.75 -1.54
CA GLU A 63 10.61 1.70 -0.43
C GLU A 63 9.19 1.73 0.15
N GLU A 64 8.16 1.72 -0.71
CA GLU A 64 6.75 1.60 -0.29
C GLU A 64 6.44 0.25 0.39
N LEU A 65 7.02 -0.85 -0.10
CA LEU A 65 6.92 -2.16 0.51
C LEU A 65 7.53 -2.16 1.93
N ALA A 66 8.78 -1.68 2.04
CA ALA A 66 9.48 -1.57 3.32
C ALA A 66 8.73 -0.66 4.29
N ARG A 67 8.23 0.48 3.82
CA ARG A 67 7.40 1.41 4.60
C ARG A 67 6.11 0.75 5.08
N GLY A 68 5.42 -0.01 4.21
CA GLY A 68 4.21 -0.75 4.57
C GLY A 68 4.46 -1.76 5.68
N CYS A 69 5.51 -2.59 5.52
CA CYS A 69 5.90 -3.56 6.52
C CYS A 69 6.30 -2.90 7.85
N LEU A 70 7.23 -1.93 7.81
CA LEU A 70 7.75 -1.28 9.01
C LEU A 70 6.70 -0.46 9.75
N SER A 71 5.87 0.30 9.03
CA SER A 71 4.79 1.06 9.67
C SER A 71 3.84 0.14 10.41
N MET A 72 3.39 -0.94 9.75
CA MET A 72 2.46 -1.88 10.35
C MET A 72 3.10 -2.65 11.50
N TRP A 73 4.35 -3.10 11.36
CA TRP A 73 5.09 -3.78 12.42
C TRP A 73 5.24 -2.92 13.68
N CYS A 74 5.62 -1.64 13.53
CA CYS A 74 5.72 -0.69 14.63
C CYS A 74 4.37 -0.45 15.31
N LEU A 75 3.29 -0.28 14.53
CA LEU A 75 1.93 -0.11 15.06
C LEU A 75 1.48 -1.33 15.86
N LEU A 76 1.69 -2.54 15.34
CA LEU A 76 1.30 -3.77 16.03
C LEU A 76 2.06 -3.95 17.34
N LEU A 77 3.39 -3.78 17.34
CA LEU A 77 4.19 -3.88 18.56
C LEU A 77 3.78 -2.84 19.61
N ALA A 78 3.55 -1.59 19.19
CA ALA A 78 3.13 -0.53 20.09
C ALA A 78 1.75 -0.80 20.69
N LEU A 79 0.76 -1.12 19.86
CA LEU A 79 -0.61 -1.36 20.30
C LEU A 79 -0.72 -2.64 21.14
N GLU A 80 0.04 -3.68 20.82
CA GLU A 80 0.09 -4.92 21.60
C GLU A 80 0.77 -4.70 22.97
N ALA A 81 1.84 -3.91 23.03
CA ALA A 81 2.45 -3.52 24.30
C ALA A 81 1.48 -2.71 25.18
N VAL A 82 0.75 -1.77 24.58
CA VAL A 82 -0.28 -0.99 25.29
C VAL A 82 -1.43 -1.88 25.78
N ARG A 83 -1.84 -2.88 24.98
CA ARG A 83 -2.86 -3.88 25.35
C ARG A 83 -2.41 -4.73 26.54
N THR A 84 -1.22 -5.31 26.46
CA THR A 84 -0.68 -6.20 27.52
C THR A 84 -0.40 -5.47 28.83
N GLN A 85 -0.10 -4.17 28.77
CA GLN A 85 0.04 -3.29 29.94
C GLN A 85 -1.31 -2.89 30.57
N GLY A 86 -2.45 -3.32 30.01
CA GLY A 86 -3.79 -2.99 30.53
C GLY A 86 -4.17 -1.52 30.39
N ARG A 87 -3.46 -0.75 29.56
CA ARG A 87 -3.63 0.71 29.42
C ARG A 87 -4.83 1.10 28.53
N ILE A 88 -5.36 0.16 27.75
CA ILE A 88 -6.59 0.37 26.98
C ILE A 88 -7.61 -0.71 27.33
N GLN A 89 -8.74 -0.29 27.89
CA GLN A 89 -9.88 -1.17 28.13
C GLN A 89 -10.64 -1.40 26.81
N GLY A 90 -11.01 -2.66 26.53
CA GLY A 90 -11.80 -3.04 25.36
C GLY A 90 -11.03 -3.76 24.24
N PHE A 91 -9.70 -3.79 24.25
CA PHE A 91 -8.90 -4.61 23.31
C PHE A 91 -8.76 -6.03 23.85
N THR A 92 -9.75 -6.87 23.57
CA THR A 92 -9.80 -8.23 24.12
C THR A 92 -9.05 -9.24 23.27
N THR A 93 -8.78 -8.96 21.99
CA THR A 93 -8.12 -9.89 21.07
C THR A 93 -6.99 -9.23 20.27
N PRO A 94 -5.97 -10.01 19.85
CA PRO A 94 -4.90 -9.50 18.96
C PRO A 94 -5.45 -9.02 17.61
N TRP A 95 -6.60 -9.52 17.16
CA TRP A 95 -7.22 -9.07 15.91
C TRP A 95 -7.83 -7.67 16.00
N MET A 96 -8.19 -7.20 17.21
CA MET A 96 -8.59 -5.81 17.40
C MET A 96 -7.39 -4.87 17.28
N VAL A 97 -6.20 -5.29 17.75
CA VAL A 97 -4.94 -4.55 17.57
C VAL A 97 -4.63 -4.39 16.09
N ALA A 98 -4.65 -5.48 15.32
CA ALA A 98 -4.46 -5.45 13.88
C ALA A 98 -5.54 -4.61 13.16
N GLY A 99 -6.80 -4.71 13.58
CA GLY A 99 -7.88 -3.89 13.06
C GLY A 99 -7.65 -2.40 13.25
N VAL A 100 -7.22 -1.98 14.44
CA VAL A 100 -6.89 -0.57 14.71
C VAL A 100 -5.65 -0.12 13.93
N ALA A 101 -4.64 -0.97 13.79
CA ALA A 101 -3.48 -0.66 12.96
C ALA A 101 -3.88 -0.41 11.49
N PHE A 102 -4.80 -1.21 10.92
CA PHE A 102 -5.37 -0.97 9.60
C PHE A 102 -6.17 0.34 9.52
N LEU A 103 -6.96 0.67 10.55
CA LEU A 103 -7.67 1.95 10.59
C LEU A 103 -6.70 3.14 10.59
N VAL A 104 -5.63 3.08 11.38
CA VAL A 104 -4.58 4.10 11.40
C VAL A 104 -3.91 4.23 10.03
N ALA A 105 -3.61 3.10 9.37
CA ALA A 105 -3.04 3.11 8.03
C ALA A 105 -4.00 3.69 6.99
N ALA A 106 -5.30 3.40 7.08
CA ALA A 106 -6.34 3.95 6.20
C ALA A 106 -6.46 5.47 6.38
N VAL A 107 -6.51 5.95 7.63
CA VAL A 107 -6.50 7.39 7.94
C VAL A 107 -5.22 8.05 7.41
N GLY A 108 -4.07 7.39 7.55
CA GLY A 108 -2.82 7.86 6.97
C GLY A 108 -2.91 8.07 5.45
N LEU A 109 -3.48 7.11 4.72
CA LEU A 109 -3.73 7.23 3.28
C LEU A 109 -4.71 8.37 2.95
N LEU A 110 -5.81 8.50 3.70
CA LEU A 110 -6.77 9.59 3.54
C LEU A 110 -6.08 10.96 3.69
N LEU A 111 -5.26 11.13 4.73
CA LEU A 111 -4.53 12.37 5.01
C LEU A 111 -3.46 12.66 3.94
N LEU A 112 -2.76 11.63 3.45
CA LEU A 112 -1.81 11.74 2.35
C LEU A 112 -2.48 12.25 1.07
N PHE A 113 -3.67 11.72 0.77
CA PHE A 113 -4.45 12.13 -0.39
C PHE A 113 -5.04 13.53 -0.25
N ALA A 114 -5.55 13.87 0.93
CA ALA A 114 -6.07 15.21 1.22
C ALA A 114 -4.97 16.29 1.15
N SER A 115 -3.75 15.96 1.59
CA SER A 115 -2.60 16.87 1.53
C SER A 115 -1.90 16.91 0.16
N SER A 116 -2.16 15.93 -0.71
CA SER A 116 -1.60 15.91 -2.06
C SER A 116 -2.15 17.05 -2.91
N ARG A 117 -1.28 18.03 -3.20
CA ARG A 117 -1.55 19.14 -4.12
C ARG A 117 -1.53 18.76 -5.60
N ARG A 118 -1.19 17.50 -5.94
CA ARG A 118 -1.18 17.05 -7.33
C ARG A 118 -2.62 16.92 -7.81
N LYS A 119 -3.05 17.89 -8.64
CA LYS A 119 -4.40 17.94 -9.22
C LYS A 119 -4.69 16.76 -10.15
N GLU A 120 -3.66 16.14 -10.73
CA GLU A 120 -3.80 15.23 -11.87
C GLU A 120 -3.73 13.74 -11.53
N GLY A 121 -3.46 13.33 -10.28
CA GLY A 121 -3.45 11.90 -10.01
C GLY A 121 -3.21 11.42 -8.58
N ALA A 122 -3.86 10.30 -8.27
CA ALA A 122 -3.82 9.54 -7.03
C ALA A 122 -2.78 8.41 -7.11
N VAL A 123 -1.67 8.46 -6.37
CA VAL A 123 -0.67 7.39 -6.42
C VAL A 123 -1.27 6.08 -5.92
N ALA A 124 -1.28 5.02 -6.73
CA ALA A 124 -1.78 3.70 -6.34
C ALA A 124 -0.73 2.97 -5.47
N PRO A 125 -0.93 2.85 -4.14
CA PRO A 125 0.10 2.39 -3.23
C PRO A 125 0.08 0.85 -3.11
N VAL A 126 0.11 0.14 -4.25
CA VAL A 126 -0.05 -1.33 -4.32
C VAL A 126 0.95 -2.06 -3.41
N ALA A 127 2.23 -1.69 -3.49
CA ALA A 127 3.30 -2.31 -2.69
C ALA A 127 3.12 -2.05 -1.19
N TYR A 128 2.76 -0.83 -0.81
CA TYR A 128 2.50 -0.47 0.58
C TYR A 128 1.30 -1.24 1.15
N VAL A 129 0.19 -1.29 0.41
CA VAL A 129 -1.02 -2.01 0.83
C VAL A 129 -0.73 -3.51 0.97
N ALA A 130 -0.02 -4.10 0.00
CA ALA A 130 0.35 -5.51 0.05
C ALA A 130 1.24 -5.84 1.26
N ALA A 131 2.24 -5.01 1.52
CA ALA A 131 3.15 -5.14 2.66
C ALA A 131 2.44 -4.98 4.01
N ALA A 132 1.58 -3.97 4.13
CA ALA A 132 0.80 -3.74 5.34
C ALA A 132 -0.13 -4.92 5.65
N VAL A 133 -0.79 -5.47 4.63
CA VAL A 133 -1.63 -6.68 4.76
C VAL A 133 -0.82 -7.88 5.22
N PHE A 134 0.32 -8.12 4.57
CA PHE A 134 1.19 -9.25 4.89
C PHE A 134 1.74 -9.15 6.32
N ALA A 135 2.02 -7.94 6.81
CA ALA A 135 2.55 -7.70 8.14
C ALA A 135 1.49 -7.81 9.26
N ALA A 136 0.22 -7.48 9.00
CA ALA A 136 -0.82 -7.42 10.04
C ALA A 136 -1.72 -8.64 10.16
N LEU A 137 -1.83 -9.46 9.11
CA LEU A 137 -2.73 -10.61 9.12
C LEU A 137 -1.97 -11.94 9.29
N PRO A 138 -2.68 -12.99 9.75
CA PRO A 138 -2.15 -14.36 9.68
C PRO A 138 -1.66 -14.67 8.27
N LEU A 139 -0.51 -15.35 8.19
CA LEU A 139 0.08 -15.79 6.93
C LEU A 139 -0.94 -16.44 5.97
N PRO A 140 -1.82 -17.38 6.40
CA PRO A 140 -2.81 -17.96 5.50
C PRO A 140 -3.81 -16.94 4.94
N ALA A 141 -4.39 -16.11 5.81
CA ALA A 141 -5.42 -15.15 5.42
C ALA A 141 -4.86 -14.05 4.51
N GLY A 142 -3.74 -13.43 4.91
CA GLY A 142 -3.10 -12.37 4.15
C GLY A 142 -2.56 -12.86 2.81
N THR A 143 -1.90 -14.03 2.79
CA THR A 143 -1.30 -14.57 1.57
C THR A 143 -2.37 -14.99 0.56
N LEU A 144 -3.43 -15.67 0.99
CA LEU A 144 -4.51 -16.07 0.08
C LEU A 144 -5.25 -14.86 -0.50
N ALA A 145 -5.51 -13.84 0.31
CA ALA A 145 -6.11 -12.58 -0.16
C ALA A 145 -5.21 -11.89 -1.20
N LEU A 146 -3.89 -11.84 -0.96
CA LEU A 146 -2.93 -11.26 -1.89
C LEU A 146 -2.79 -12.07 -3.18
N ILE A 147 -2.75 -13.41 -3.10
CA ILE A 147 -2.72 -14.28 -4.27
C ILE A 147 -3.98 -14.05 -5.12
N LEU A 148 -5.16 -13.99 -4.50
CA LEU A 148 -6.40 -13.70 -5.19
C LEU A 148 -6.33 -12.34 -5.89
N ALA A 149 -5.97 -11.29 -5.15
CA ALA A 149 -5.89 -9.93 -5.68
C ALA A 149 -4.89 -9.78 -6.83
N LEU A 150 -3.69 -10.35 -6.68
CA LEU A 150 -2.66 -10.33 -7.71
C LEU A 150 -3.07 -11.16 -8.93
N SER A 151 -3.67 -12.34 -8.72
CA SER A 151 -4.15 -13.19 -9.83
C SER A 151 -5.25 -12.49 -10.62
N THR A 152 -6.19 -11.80 -9.95
CA THR A 152 -7.22 -11.03 -10.64
C THR A 152 -6.63 -9.79 -11.34
N MET A 153 -5.71 -9.06 -10.70
CA MET A 153 -5.00 -7.96 -11.34
C MET A 153 -4.28 -8.42 -12.62
N LEU A 154 -3.64 -9.59 -12.58
CA LEU A 154 -2.97 -10.21 -13.72
C LEU A 154 -3.96 -10.63 -14.81
N ALA A 155 -5.05 -11.31 -14.44
CA ALA A 155 -6.05 -11.83 -15.37
C ALA A 155 -6.81 -10.70 -16.09
N PHE A 156 -7.24 -9.67 -15.35
CA PHE A 156 -8.01 -8.55 -15.89
C PHE A 156 -7.14 -7.40 -16.36
N LYS A 157 -5.82 -7.48 -16.18
CA LYS A 157 -4.85 -6.43 -16.51
C LYS A 157 -5.21 -5.07 -15.90
N SER A 158 -5.84 -5.06 -14.72
CA SER A 158 -6.34 -3.84 -14.07
C SER A 158 -5.85 -3.71 -12.63
N VAL A 159 -5.31 -2.53 -12.31
CA VAL A 159 -4.85 -2.19 -10.96
C VAL A 159 -6.03 -1.98 -10.03
N SER A 160 -7.15 -1.45 -10.52
CA SER A 160 -8.37 -1.30 -9.73
C SER A 160 -8.90 -2.65 -9.27
N ALA A 161 -8.79 -3.70 -10.10
CA ALA A 161 -9.18 -5.05 -9.73
C ALA A 161 -8.37 -5.61 -8.54
N PHE A 162 -7.10 -5.21 -8.38
CA PHE A 162 -6.30 -5.58 -7.20
C PHE A 162 -6.97 -5.11 -5.91
N PHE A 163 -7.31 -3.82 -5.80
CA PHE A 163 -7.85 -3.26 -4.55
C PHE A 163 -9.21 -3.86 -4.17
N TRP A 164 -10.09 -4.05 -5.15
CA TRP A 164 -11.40 -4.66 -4.92
C TRP A 164 -11.30 -6.11 -4.50
N MET A 165 -10.53 -6.91 -5.22
CA MET A 165 -10.38 -8.33 -4.89
C MET A 165 -9.60 -8.54 -3.60
N LEU A 166 -8.65 -7.66 -3.31
CA LEU A 166 -7.98 -7.67 -2.01
C LEU A 166 -8.98 -7.37 -0.90
N ALA A 167 -9.83 -6.36 -1.04
CA ALA A 167 -10.84 -6.04 -0.02
C ALA A 167 -11.82 -7.21 0.22
N ILE A 168 -12.35 -7.80 -0.85
CA ILE A 168 -13.24 -8.96 -0.78
C ILE A 168 -12.51 -10.16 -0.14
N GLY A 169 -11.28 -10.42 -0.58
CA GLY A 169 -10.45 -11.50 -0.06
C GLY A 169 -10.12 -11.32 1.43
N LEU A 170 -9.76 -10.12 1.86
CA LEU A 170 -9.45 -9.83 3.26
C LEU A 170 -10.66 -9.99 4.18
N ALA A 171 -11.84 -9.54 3.73
CA ALA A 171 -13.07 -9.79 4.47
C ALA A 171 -13.36 -11.30 4.54
N GLY A 172 -13.43 -11.98 3.39
CA GLY A 172 -13.77 -13.40 3.31
C GLY A 172 -12.80 -14.30 4.07
N PHE A 173 -11.50 -14.21 3.76
CA PHE A 173 -10.47 -15.00 4.44
C PHE A 173 -10.27 -14.57 5.90
N GLY A 174 -10.47 -13.29 6.22
CA GLY A 174 -10.43 -12.82 7.60
C GLY A 174 -11.43 -13.55 8.48
N TRP A 175 -12.68 -13.65 8.02
CA TRP A 175 -13.72 -14.42 8.71
C TRP A 175 -13.44 -15.93 8.70
N LEU A 176 -12.98 -16.48 7.57
CA LEU A 176 -12.66 -17.91 7.44
C LEU A 176 -11.57 -18.37 8.43
N PHE A 177 -10.55 -17.54 8.69
CA PHE A 177 -9.42 -17.85 9.58
C PHE A 177 -9.54 -17.24 10.98
N GLY A 178 -10.73 -16.79 11.39
CA GLY A 178 -10.98 -16.33 12.77
C GLY A 178 -10.39 -14.97 13.14
N CYS A 179 -10.01 -14.15 12.15
CA CYS A 179 -9.51 -12.79 12.32
C CYS A 179 -10.45 -11.73 11.68
N GLY A 180 -11.76 -12.00 11.68
CA GLY A 180 -12.78 -11.23 10.94
C GLY A 180 -12.73 -9.72 11.15
N ILE A 181 -12.50 -9.24 12.39
CA ILE A 181 -12.36 -7.80 12.68
C ILE A 181 -11.17 -7.19 11.94
N ALA A 182 -10.00 -7.82 12.02
CA ALA A 182 -8.79 -7.38 11.32
C ALA A 182 -8.98 -7.48 9.80
N GLY A 183 -9.63 -8.54 9.32
CA GLY A 183 -9.95 -8.73 7.90
C GLY A 183 -10.88 -7.66 7.35
N THR A 184 -11.95 -7.31 8.06
CA THR A 184 -12.88 -6.24 7.67
C THR A 184 -12.22 -4.87 7.70
N ALA A 185 -11.42 -4.56 8.73
CA ALA A 185 -10.65 -3.31 8.77
C ALA A 185 -9.61 -3.25 7.62
N GLY A 186 -8.92 -4.36 7.37
CA GLY A 186 -8.00 -4.52 6.25
C GLY A 186 -8.70 -4.36 4.90
N ALA A 187 -9.94 -4.81 4.76
CA ALA A 187 -10.75 -4.60 3.56
C ALA A 187 -11.06 -3.12 3.32
N GLY A 188 -11.46 -2.39 4.37
CA GLY A 188 -11.65 -0.94 4.29
C GLY A 188 -10.36 -0.22 3.91
N PHE A 189 -9.24 -0.60 4.52
CA PHE A 189 -7.91 -0.09 4.16
C PHE A 189 -7.56 -0.36 2.69
N ALA A 190 -7.75 -1.59 2.20
CA ALA A 190 -7.46 -1.97 0.83
C ALA A 190 -8.34 -1.24 -0.19
N ALA A 191 -9.61 -0.97 0.15
CA ALA A 191 -10.53 -0.20 -0.69
C ALA A 191 -10.26 1.32 -0.68
N THR A 192 -9.57 1.83 0.35
CA THR A 192 -9.37 3.27 0.57
C THR A 192 -8.78 4.00 -0.64
N PRO A 193 -7.70 3.51 -1.30
CA PRO A 193 -7.15 4.19 -2.48
C PRO A 193 -8.18 4.35 -3.61
N TRP A 194 -9.02 3.33 -3.82
CA TRP A 194 -10.04 3.34 -4.88
C TRP A 194 -11.18 4.29 -4.56
N LEU A 195 -11.68 4.25 -3.32
CA LEU A 195 -12.70 5.18 -2.86
C LEU A 195 -12.21 6.62 -2.98
N LEU A 196 -10.98 6.90 -2.57
CA LEU A 196 -10.37 8.23 -2.67
C LEU A 196 -10.26 8.71 -4.12
N ALA A 197 -9.79 7.86 -5.03
CA ALA A 197 -9.70 8.19 -6.45
C ALA A 197 -11.09 8.50 -7.04
N ALA A 198 -12.09 7.67 -6.71
CA ALA A 198 -13.47 7.85 -7.15
C ALA A 198 -14.11 9.14 -6.60
N PHE A 199 -13.98 9.41 -5.30
CA PHE A 199 -14.56 10.61 -4.66
C PHE A 199 -13.91 11.91 -5.15
N GLN A 200 -12.61 11.89 -5.47
CA GLN A 200 -11.91 13.07 -5.96
C GLN A 200 -11.94 13.23 -7.48
N GLN A 201 -12.58 12.30 -8.21
CA GLN A 201 -12.55 12.23 -9.68
C GLN A 201 -11.11 12.32 -10.23
N ARG A 202 -10.17 11.65 -9.56
CA ARG A 202 -8.75 11.65 -9.94
C ARG A 202 -8.37 10.31 -10.55
N ASP A 203 -7.61 10.37 -11.63
CA ASP A 203 -7.01 9.15 -12.18
C ASP A 203 -6.00 8.57 -11.20
N PHE A 204 -6.01 7.25 -11.07
CA PHE A 204 -4.90 6.57 -10.43
C PHE A 204 -3.63 6.78 -11.23
N VAL A 205 -2.52 7.02 -10.57
CA VAL A 205 -1.21 7.12 -11.20
C VAL A 205 -0.24 6.13 -10.57
N ILE A 206 0.63 5.54 -11.40
CA ILE A 206 1.70 4.66 -10.94
C ILE A 206 3.04 5.32 -11.24
N PRO A 207 3.98 5.34 -10.26
CA PRO A 207 5.31 5.85 -10.47
C PRO A 207 6.12 4.90 -11.37
N LEU A 208 6.67 5.41 -12.47
CA LEU A 208 7.57 4.67 -13.36
C LEU A 208 8.93 5.37 -13.43
N ARG A 209 10.00 4.57 -13.52
CA ARG A 209 11.36 5.09 -13.73
C ARG A 209 11.42 5.93 -15.00
N HIS A 210 12.05 7.10 -14.90
CA HIS A 210 12.33 7.94 -16.06
C HIS A 210 13.24 7.18 -17.04
N SER A 211 12.78 6.90 -18.26
CA SER A 211 13.65 6.37 -19.31
C SER A 211 14.56 7.51 -19.82
N GLN A 212 15.64 7.79 -19.11
CA GLN A 212 16.75 8.52 -19.72
C GLN A 212 17.39 7.61 -20.77
N GLY A 213 17.51 8.08 -22.02
CA GLY A 213 18.34 7.43 -23.04
C GLY A 213 17.62 6.68 -24.17
N ARG A 214 16.91 7.40 -25.04
CA ARG A 214 16.91 7.15 -26.50
C ARG A 214 16.83 8.40 -27.37
N ARG A 215 16.75 9.60 -26.78
CA ARG A 215 16.87 10.87 -27.52
C ARG A 215 18.28 11.45 -27.57
N ALA A 216 19.21 11.00 -26.71
CA ALA A 216 20.61 11.45 -26.76
C ALA A 216 21.47 10.69 -27.80
N ALA A 217 21.06 9.49 -28.21
CA ALA A 217 21.77 8.71 -29.24
C ALA A 217 21.31 9.00 -30.68
N GLY A 218 20.21 9.76 -30.86
CA GLY A 218 19.71 10.17 -32.17
C GLY A 218 20.07 11.61 -32.55
N SER A 219 20.56 12.41 -31.60
CA SER A 219 20.99 13.80 -31.85
C SER A 219 22.51 13.94 -32.03
N ALA A 220 23.30 12.91 -31.72
CA ALA A 220 24.74 12.88 -31.93
C ALA A 220 25.14 12.08 -33.19
N ALA A 221 24.17 11.67 -34.00
CA ALA A 221 24.39 11.04 -35.31
C ALA A 221 23.99 11.98 -36.47
N ILE A 222 23.71 13.24 -36.16
CA ILE A 222 23.43 14.32 -37.11
C ILE A 222 24.18 15.56 -36.61
N GLU A 223 25.50 15.46 -36.51
CA GLU A 223 26.45 16.59 -36.61
C GLU A 223 27.71 16.08 -37.31
#